data_AF-A0A7K4FW76-F1
#
_entry.id   AF-A0A7K4FW76-F1
#
_cell.length_a   1.000
_cell.length_b   1.000
_cell.length_c   1.000
_cell.angle_alpha   90.00
_cell.angle_beta   90.00
_cell.angle_gamma   90.00
#
_symmetry.space_group_name_H-M   'P 1'
#
loop_
_entity.id
_entity.type
_entity.pdbx_description
1 polymer ?
#
loop_
_entity_poly.entity_id
_entity_poly.type
_entity_poly.pdbx_seq_one_letter_code
_entity_poly.pdbx_strand_id
1 'polypeptide(L)'
;MRLDKRELYFLPISAIPFAGGVVYPIVVVRRLRDFVETLVYVSMAIPLFTASDVLLSLFYFRSLIYVLIGYSIAAPIVSSYALYRLYENVNVSVNEYYIEVNLKIPINNAELYDMNALFEKVFNKALKKLKNPYYYYKLKALSNCSNLKVTLSENKITLRKRCGDIVVEVNISNNTEAQMKVSISY
;
A
#
# COMPACT_ATOMS: atom_id res chain seq x y z
N MET A 1 35.75 -42.14 -10.13
CA MET A 1 36.27 -40.77 -10.00
C MET A 1 37.45 -40.76 -9.05
N ARG A 2 38.63 -40.31 -9.49
CA ARG A 2 39.75 -40.03 -8.58
C ARG A 2 39.67 -38.55 -8.24
N LEU A 3 39.51 -38.20 -6.95
CA LEU A 3 39.60 -36.81 -6.52
C LEU A 3 41.02 -36.29 -6.75
N ASP A 4 41.14 -35.21 -7.50
CA ASP A 4 42.38 -34.44 -7.55
C ASP A 4 42.56 -33.69 -6.22
N LYS A 5 43.65 -34.00 -5.52
CA LYS A 5 44.01 -33.39 -4.24
C LYS A 5 44.38 -31.90 -4.39
N ARG A 6 44.72 -31.45 -5.61
CA ARG A 6 45.09 -30.06 -5.87
C ARG A 6 43.91 -29.10 -5.72
N GLU A 7 42.70 -29.55 -6.08
CA GLU A 7 41.50 -28.72 -6.00
C GLU A 7 40.96 -28.58 -4.56
N LEU A 8 41.31 -29.53 -3.67
CA LEU A 8 41.00 -29.44 -2.24
C LEU A 8 41.74 -28.29 -1.53
N TYR A 9 42.86 -27.79 -2.07
CA TYR A 9 43.56 -26.63 -1.48
C TYR A 9 42.79 -25.32 -1.61
N PHE A 10 41.82 -25.24 -2.52
CA PHE A 10 41.01 -24.04 -2.75
C PHE A 10 39.72 -24.05 -1.92
N LEU A 11 39.42 -25.16 -1.24
CA LEU A 11 38.25 -25.35 -0.40
C LEU A 11 38.11 -24.32 0.74
N PRO A 12 39.18 -23.79 1.35
CA PRO A 12 39.07 -22.68 2.30
C PRO A 12 38.45 -21.39 1.73
N ILE A 13 38.51 -21.18 0.41
CA ILE A 13 37.91 -20.00 -0.26
C ILE A 13 36.38 -20.04 -0.14
N SER A 14 35.78 -21.23 -0.02
CA SER A 14 34.33 -21.35 0.17
C SER A 14 33.86 -20.90 1.55
N ALA A 15 34.76 -20.77 2.53
CA ALA A 15 34.45 -20.32 3.88
C ALA A 15 34.43 -18.77 4.01
N ILE A 16 34.58 -18.04 2.90
CA ILE A 16 34.42 -16.59 2.88
C ILE A 16 32.91 -16.27 2.94
N PRO A 17 32.42 -15.55 3.96
CA PRO A 17 31.02 -15.20 4.06
C PRO A 17 30.55 -14.37 2.86
N PHE A 18 29.29 -14.55 2.44
CA PHE A 18 28.63 -13.89 1.29
C PHE A 18 29.21 -14.15 -0.11
N ALA A 19 30.52 -14.37 -0.25
CA ALA A 19 31.20 -14.51 -1.53
C ALA A 19 31.70 -15.94 -1.80
N GLY A 20 31.99 -16.73 -0.77
CA GLY A 20 32.62 -18.05 -0.88
C GLY A 20 31.78 -19.06 -1.67
N GLY A 21 30.45 -19.03 -1.51
CA GLY A 21 29.52 -19.87 -2.25
C GLY A 21 29.43 -19.57 -3.76
N VAL A 22 29.89 -18.40 -4.19
CA VAL A 22 29.93 -17.99 -5.61
C VAL A 22 31.33 -18.11 -6.18
N VAL A 23 32.34 -17.64 -5.44
CA VAL A 23 33.74 -17.61 -5.90
C VAL A 23 34.32 -19.01 -6.03
N TYR A 24 34.07 -19.91 -5.08
CA TYR A 24 34.66 -21.24 -5.12
C TYR A 24 34.15 -22.10 -6.29
N PRO A 25 32.84 -22.21 -6.57
CA PRO A 25 32.35 -22.91 -7.76
C PRO A 25 32.90 -22.33 -9.07
N ILE A 26 33.03 -21.00 -9.18
CA ILE A 26 33.60 -20.35 -10.38
C ILE A 26 35.06 -20.74 -10.59
N VAL A 27 35.86 -20.80 -9.52
CA VAL A 27 37.28 -21.18 -9.61
C VAL A 27 37.43 -22.65 -10.03
N VAL A 28 36.64 -23.55 -9.46
CA VAL A 28 36.69 -24.99 -9.75
C VAL A 28 36.16 -25.30 -11.16
N VAL A 29 35.04 -24.70 -11.57
CA VAL A 29 34.47 -24.88 -12.92
C VAL A 29 35.46 -24.42 -13.99
N ARG A 30 36.15 -23.29 -13.78
CA ARG A 30 37.14 -22.77 -14.74
C ARG A 30 38.34 -23.69 -14.93
N ARG A 31 38.69 -24.50 -13.92
CA ARG A 31 39.83 -25.42 -13.96
C ARG A 31 39.48 -26.80 -14.49
N LEU A 32 38.43 -27.42 -13.95
CA LEU A 32 38.05 -28.78 -14.34
C LEU A 32 37.38 -28.81 -15.70
N ARG A 33 36.72 -27.72 -16.12
CA ARG A 33 35.95 -27.60 -17.38
C ARG A 33 34.90 -28.70 -17.59
N ASP A 34 34.62 -29.51 -16.57
CA ASP A 34 33.62 -30.57 -16.53
C ASP A 34 32.65 -30.33 -15.37
N PHE A 35 31.36 -30.31 -15.68
CA PHE A 35 30.29 -30.09 -14.72
C PHE A 35 30.16 -31.23 -13.71
N VAL A 36 30.33 -32.49 -14.15
CA VAL A 36 30.10 -33.67 -13.33
C VAL A 36 31.20 -33.81 -12.27
N GLU A 37 32.45 -33.54 -12.65
CA GLU A 37 33.58 -33.53 -11.71
C GLU A 37 33.49 -32.35 -10.73
N THR A 38 33.06 -31.18 -11.21
CA THR A 38 32.91 -29.98 -10.36
C THR A 38 31.84 -30.14 -9.28
N LEU A 39 30.76 -30.88 -9.55
CA LEU A 39 29.64 -31.05 -8.63
C LEU A 39 30.08 -31.66 -7.28
N VAL A 40 31.04 -32.59 -7.29
CA VAL A 40 31.61 -33.20 -6.08
C VAL A 40 32.33 -32.17 -5.22
N TYR A 41 33.11 -31.27 -5.83
CA TYR A 41 33.80 -30.21 -5.10
C TYR A 41 32.85 -29.13 -4.58
N VAL A 42 31.82 -28.75 -5.37
CA VAL A 42 30.81 -27.77 -4.96
C VAL A 42 29.98 -28.29 -3.79
N SER A 43 29.57 -29.55 -3.82
CA SER A 43 28.84 -30.17 -2.70
C SER A 43 29.66 -30.22 -1.40
N MET A 44 30.98 -30.35 -1.47
CA MET A 44 31.86 -30.26 -0.30
C MET A 44 32.03 -28.82 0.24
N ALA A 45 31.82 -27.81 -0.60
CA ALA A 45 31.93 -26.40 -0.22
C ALA A 45 30.66 -25.83 0.43
N ILE A 46 29.49 -26.38 0.10
CA ILE A 46 28.19 -25.92 0.64
C ILE A 46 28.17 -25.89 2.18
N PRO A 47 28.58 -26.95 2.91
CA PRO A 47 28.56 -26.94 4.38
C PRO A 47 29.48 -25.89 5.01
N LEU A 48 30.62 -25.59 4.37
CA LEU A 48 31.58 -24.61 4.87
C LEU A 48 31.10 -23.19 4.65
N PHE A 49 30.51 -22.94 3.48
CA PHE A 49 29.87 -21.66 3.17
C PHE A 49 28.73 -21.38 4.14
N THR A 50 27.80 -22.32 4.31
CA THR A 50 26.66 -22.14 5.21
C THR A 50 27.09 -22.00 6.67
N ALA A 51 28.08 -22.77 7.13
CA ALA A 51 28.63 -22.61 8.48
C ALA A 51 29.24 -21.22 8.69
N SER A 52 30.00 -20.70 7.71
CA SER A 52 30.62 -19.38 7.79
C SER A 52 29.59 -18.24 7.85
N ASP A 53 28.55 -18.31 7.02
CA ASP A 53 27.47 -17.32 6.98
C ASP A 53 26.61 -17.37 8.26
N VAL A 54 26.29 -18.57 8.76
CA VAL A 54 25.52 -18.74 10.00
C VAL A 54 26.32 -18.22 11.19
N LEU A 55 27.62 -18.52 11.28
CA LEU A 55 28.48 -18.00 12.34
C LEU A 55 28.53 -16.47 12.28
N LEU A 56 28.74 -15.88 11.10
CA LEU A 56 28.77 -14.43 10.95
C LEU A 56 27.42 -13.79 11.34
N SER A 57 26.31 -14.41 10.90
CA SER A 57 24.96 -13.96 11.21
C SER A 57 24.64 -14.02 12.71
N LEU A 58 25.10 -15.06 13.40
CA LEU A 58 24.85 -15.25 14.84
C LEU A 58 25.77 -14.39 15.73
N PHE A 59 27.02 -14.18 15.34
CA PHE A 59 27.99 -13.44 16.14
C PHE A 59 27.95 -11.92 15.88
N TYR A 60 27.82 -11.50 14.62
CA TYR A 60 27.93 -10.07 14.25
C TYR A 60 26.58 -9.41 13.95
N PHE A 61 25.62 -10.15 13.38
CA PHE A 61 24.33 -9.58 12.94
C PHE A 61 23.15 -9.88 13.86
N ARG A 62 23.40 -10.38 15.07
CA ARG A 62 22.36 -10.72 16.05
C ARG A 62 21.39 -9.57 16.31
N SER A 63 21.91 -8.34 16.41
CA SER A 63 21.12 -7.12 16.57
C SER A 63 20.20 -6.85 15.36
N LEU A 64 20.71 -7.04 14.14
CA LEU A 64 19.97 -6.85 12.90
C LEU A 64 18.82 -7.85 12.74
N ILE A 65 19.00 -9.10 13.19
CA ILE A 65 17.94 -10.12 13.21
C ILE A 65 16.79 -9.69 14.14
N TYR A 66 17.10 -9.22 15.35
CA TYR A 66 16.06 -8.73 16.28
C TYR A 66 15.31 -7.51 15.73
N VAL A 67 16.01 -6.59 15.06
CA VAL A 67 15.40 -5.43 14.39
C VAL A 67 14.46 -5.86 13.25
N LEU A 68 14.87 -6.84 12.43
CA LEU A 68 14.05 -7.40 11.36
C LEU A 68 12.76 -8.06 11.87
N ILE A 69 12.87 -8.84 12.96
CA ILE A 69 11.71 -9.47 13.61
C ILE A 69 10.77 -8.39 14.17
N GLY A 70 11.32 -7.38 14.84
CA GLY A 70 10.54 -6.24 15.35
C GLY A 70 9.79 -5.50 14.25
N TYR A 71 10.46 -5.24 13.12
CA TYR A 71 9.83 -4.59 11.96
C TYR A 71 8.71 -5.45 11.35
N SER A 72 8.93 -6.76 11.21
CA SER A 72 7.92 -7.67 10.65
C SER A 72 6.64 -7.74 11.48
N ILE A 73 6.74 -7.58 12.80
CA ILE A 73 5.57 -7.56 13.70
C ILE A 73 4.90 -6.19 13.72
N ALA A 74 5.69 -5.11 13.73
CA ALA A 74 5.17 -3.75 13.82
C ALA A 74 4.52 -3.27 12.50
N ALA A 75 5.07 -3.66 11.33
CA ALA A 75 4.63 -3.15 10.04
C ALA A 75 3.14 -3.44 9.73
N PRO A 76 2.58 -4.65 9.98
CA PRO A 76 1.15 -4.91 9.78
C PRO A 76 0.25 -4.05 10.69
N ILE A 77 0.68 -3.81 11.93
CA ILE A 77 -0.08 -3.04 12.92
C ILE A 77 -0.09 -1.55 12.55
N VAL A 78 1.08 -0.99 12.23
CA VAL A 78 1.20 0.43 11.84
C VAL A 78 0.49 0.68 10.51
N SER A 79 0.63 -0.22 9.53
CA SER A 79 -0.02 -0.06 8.22
C SER A 79 -1.53 -0.16 8.29
N SER A 80 -2.07 -1.12 9.05
CA SER A 80 -3.51 -1.24 9.27
C SER A 80 -4.09 -0.04 10.02
N TYR A 81 -3.42 0.45 11.05
CA TYR A 81 -3.83 1.67 11.77
C TYR A 81 -3.82 2.91 10.85
N ALA A 82 -2.77 3.06 10.04
CA ALA A 82 -2.67 4.15 9.08
C ALA A 82 -3.78 4.10 8.02
N LEU A 83 -4.09 2.91 7.50
CA LEU A 83 -5.20 2.70 6.56
C LEU A 83 -6.54 3.00 7.22
N TYR A 84 -6.79 2.49 8.43
CA TYR A 84 -8.02 2.75 9.17
C TYR A 84 -8.27 4.26 9.34
N ARG A 85 -7.26 5.01 9.80
CA ARG A 85 -7.35 6.47 9.96
C ARG A 85 -7.64 7.22 8.66
N LEU A 86 -7.14 6.72 7.53
CA LEU A 86 -7.41 7.32 6.22
C LEU A 86 -8.86 7.12 5.76
N TYR A 87 -9.47 5.98 6.09
CA TYR A 87 -10.81 5.60 5.61
C TYR A 87 -11.94 5.72 6.64
N GLU A 88 -11.65 6.09 7.89
CA GLU A 88 -12.62 6.26 8.99
C GLU A 88 -13.85 7.13 8.64
N ASN A 89 -13.71 8.04 7.66
CA ASN A 89 -14.76 8.98 7.24
C ASN A 89 -15.40 8.65 5.88
N VAL A 90 -15.07 7.51 5.27
CA VAL A 90 -15.55 7.09 3.96
C VAL A 90 -16.29 5.78 4.11
N ASN A 91 -17.60 5.79 3.92
CA ASN A 91 -18.40 4.57 3.87
C ASN A 91 -18.89 4.35 2.43
N VAL A 92 -18.63 3.17 1.88
CA VAL A 92 -19.06 2.78 0.54
C VAL A 92 -20.07 1.65 0.68
N SER A 93 -21.31 1.92 0.32
CA SER A 93 -22.38 0.93 0.25
C SER A 93 -22.70 0.62 -1.20
N VAL A 94 -22.63 -0.66 -1.57
CA VAL A 94 -22.94 -1.13 -2.92
C VAL A 94 -24.32 -1.77 -2.90
N ASN A 95 -25.21 -1.31 -3.79
CA ASN A 95 -26.49 -1.92 -4.07
C ASN A 95 -26.48 -2.46 -5.52
N GLU A 96 -27.44 -3.30 -5.88
CA GLU A 96 -27.57 -3.88 -7.24
C GLU A 96 -27.68 -2.81 -8.34
N TYR A 97 -28.26 -1.66 -8.02
CA TYR A 97 -28.59 -0.62 -9.02
C TYR A 97 -27.72 0.63 -8.94
N TYR A 98 -26.95 0.80 -7.85
CA TYR A 98 -26.13 1.99 -7.66
C TYR A 98 -25.01 1.76 -6.64
N ILE A 99 -23.99 2.61 -6.72
CA ILE A 99 -22.95 2.73 -5.71
C ILE A 99 -23.18 4.01 -4.91
N GLU A 100 -23.27 3.88 -3.59
CA GLU A 100 -23.42 4.98 -2.65
C GLU A 100 -22.11 5.22 -1.90
N VAL A 101 -21.57 6.42 -2.00
CA VAL A 101 -20.40 6.85 -1.21
C VAL A 101 -20.82 7.94 -0.24
N ASN A 102 -20.75 7.63 1.05
CA ASN A 102 -21.08 8.52 2.16
C ASN A 102 -19.80 9.06 2.81
N LEU A 103 -19.65 10.38 2.82
CA LEU A 103 -18.47 11.08 3.33
C LEU A 103 -18.86 12.03 4.45
N LYS A 104 -18.26 11.87 5.63
CA LYS A 104 -18.42 12.81 6.74
C LYS A 104 -17.33 13.88 6.70
N ILE A 105 -17.75 15.14 6.66
CA ILE A 105 -16.87 16.29 6.50
C ILE A 105 -17.23 17.35 7.55
N PRO A 106 -16.31 17.70 8.47
CA PRO A 106 -16.55 18.78 9.40
C PRO A 106 -16.58 20.13 8.67
N ILE A 107 -17.56 20.95 9.00
CA ILE A 107 -17.79 22.31 8.46
C ILE A 107 -17.52 23.34 9.55
N ASN A 108 -17.10 24.54 9.16
CA ASN A 108 -16.98 25.68 10.06
C ASN A 108 -18.21 26.58 9.90
N ASN A 109 -18.88 26.93 11.01
CA ASN A 109 -20.20 27.60 11.03
C ASN A 109 -20.21 28.99 10.40
N ALA A 110 -19.05 29.62 10.19
CA ALA A 110 -18.92 30.99 9.69
C ALA A 110 -19.25 31.14 8.18
N GLU A 111 -19.48 30.05 7.44
CA GLU A 111 -19.49 30.05 5.97
C GLU A 111 -20.87 29.73 5.34
N LEU A 112 -21.96 29.79 6.12
CA LEU A 112 -23.31 29.38 5.68
C LEU A 112 -24.04 30.39 4.76
N TYR A 113 -23.41 31.50 4.37
CA TYR A 113 -24.10 32.59 3.65
C TYR A 113 -24.27 32.35 2.14
N ASP A 114 -23.45 31.50 1.52
CA ASP A 114 -23.56 31.13 0.10
C ASP A 114 -23.62 29.60 -0.05
N MET A 115 -24.82 29.09 -0.34
CA MET A 115 -25.09 27.66 -0.48
C MET A 115 -24.38 27.02 -1.69
N ASN A 116 -24.12 27.78 -2.76
CA ASN A 116 -23.37 27.29 -3.90
C ASN A 116 -21.89 27.16 -3.56
N ALA A 117 -21.29 28.20 -2.98
CA ALA A 117 -19.91 28.16 -2.53
C ALA A 117 -19.68 27.07 -1.47
N LEU A 118 -20.64 26.89 -0.56
CA LEU A 118 -20.59 25.85 0.45
C LEU A 118 -20.65 24.44 -0.16
N PHE A 119 -21.54 24.22 -1.14
CA PHE A 119 -21.59 22.96 -1.88
C PHE A 119 -20.25 22.67 -2.55
N GLU A 120 -19.68 23.62 -3.29
CA GLU A 120 -18.40 23.44 -3.98
C GLU A 120 -17.25 23.18 -3.00
N LYS A 121 -17.22 23.87 -1.86
CA LYS A 121 -16.19 23.65 -0.84
C LYS A 121 -16.29 22.25 -0.23
N VAL A 122 -17.48 21.82 0.16
CA VAL A 122 -17.72 20.48 0.69
C VAL A 122 -17.39 19.44 -0.36
N PHE A 123 -17.83 19.63 -1.60
CA PHE A 123 -17.58 18.75 -2.74
C PHE A 123 -16.07 18.63 -3.05
N ASN A 124 -15.33 19.73 -3.10
CA ASN A 124 -13.88 19.71 -3.33
C ASN A 124 -13.11 19.04 -2.18
N LYS A 125 -13.54 19.25 -0.93
CA LYS A 125 -12.97 18.58 0.25
C LYS A 125 -13.29 17.08 0.24
N ALA A 126 -14.48 16.71 -0.20
CA ALA A 126 -14.92 15.33 -0.41
C ALA A 126 -14.08 14.63 -1.50
N LEU A 127 -13.91 15.27 -2.65
CA LEU A 127 -13.08 14.78 -3.75
C LEU A 127 -11.63 14.51 -3.32
N LYS A 128 -11.04 15.40 -2.51
CA LYS A 128 -9.68 15.19 -1.97
C LYS A 128 -9.59 14.00 -1.02
N LYS A 129 -10.66 13.71 -0.25
CA LYS A 129 -10.73 12.52 0.61
C LYS A 129 -10.96 11.24 -0.20
N LEU A 130 -11.71 11.34 -1.29
CA LEU A 130 -12.05 10.23 -2.16
C LEU A 130 -10.87 9.92 -3.10
N LYS A 131 -9.82 9.29 -2.55
CA LYS A 131 -8.57 8.94 -3.26
C LYS A 131 -8.71 7.87 -4.34
N ASN A 132 -9.92 7.37 -4.61
CA ASN A 132 -10.13 6.39 -5.66
C ASN A 132 -10.16 7.10 -7.04
N PRO A 133 -9.20 6.80 -7.94
CA PRO A 133 -9.06 7.50 -9.21
C PRO A 133 -10.32 7.37 -10.09
N TYR A 134 -10.97 6.21 -10.09
CA TYR A 134 -12.15 5.96 -10.91
C TYR A 134 -13.28 6.94 -10.62
N TYR A 135 -13.64 7.09 -9.34
CA TYR A 135 -14.68 8.01 -8.91
C TYR A 135 -14.24 9.47 -8.97
N TYR A 136 -12.95 9.75 -8.72
CA TYR A 136 -12.41 11.10 -8.79
C TYR A 136 -12.58 11.71 -10.19
N TYR A 137 -12.23 10.97 -11.25
CA TYR A 137 -12.39 11.47 -12.63
C TYR A 137 -13.86 11.63 -13.02
N LYS A 138 -14.72 10.68 -12.65
CA LYS A 138 -16.16 10.74 -12.94
C LYS A 138 -16.83 11.92 -12.23
N LEU A 139 -16.39 12.25 -11.01
CA LEU A 139 -16.89 13.38 -10.23
C LEU A 139 -16.29 14.73 -10.63
N LYS A 140 -15.06 14.78 -11.16
CA LYS A 140 -14.44 16.03 -11.60
C LYS A 140 -15.15 16.66 -12.81
N ALA A 141 -15.87 15.87 -13.60
CA ALA A 141 -16.66 16.33 -14.75
C ALA A 141 -17.97 17.05 -14.38
N LEU A 142 -18.24 17.34 -13.10
CA LEU A 142 -19.49 17.96 -12.60
C LEU A 142 -19.70 19.45 -12.96
N SER A 143 -18.80 20.07 -13.73
CA SER A 143 -18.87 21.49 -14.09
C SER A 143 -20.07 21.84 -14.98
N ASN A 144 -20.60 20.89 -15.76
CA ASN A 144 -21.64 21.13 -16.77
C ASN A 144 -23.05 20.69 -16.31
N CYS A 145 -23.26 20.54 -15.01
CA CYS A 145 -24.48 19.93 -14.47
C CYS A 145 -25.58 20.91 -14.07
N SER A 146 -26.77 20.36 -13.79
CA SER A 146 -27.97 21.09 -13.40
C SER A 146 -27.74 22.08 -12.25
N ASN A 147 -28.60 23.10 -12.17
CA ASN A 147 -28.64 24.04 -11.05
C ASN A 147 -28.74 23.31 -9.70
N LEU A 148 -28.14 23.91 -8.67
CA LEU A 148 -28.18 23.39 -7.31
C LEU A 148 -29.62 23.47 -6.77
N LYS A 149 -30.18 22.34 -6.34
CA LYS A 149 -31.46 22.30 -5.65
C LYS A 149 -31.20 22.36 -4.14
N VAL A 150 -31.68 23.42 -3.51
CA VAL A 150 -31.59 23.62 -2.06
C VAL A 150 -32.95 23.29 -1.44
N THR A 151 -32.96 22.39 -0.46
CA THR A 151 -34.15 22.09 0.34
C THR A 151 -33.83 22.28 1.82
N LEU A 152 -34.62 23.12 2.47
CA LEU A 152 -34.52 23.44 3.89
C LEU A 152 -35.54 22.59 4.66
N SER A 153 -35.12 22.00 5.77
CA SER A 153 -36.00 21.36 6.76
C SER A 153 -35.56 21.79 8.15
N GLU A 154 -36.44 21.65 9.15
CA GLU A 154 -36.26 22.23 10.51
C GLU A 154 -34.86 22.03 11.12
N ASN A 155 -34.20 20.89 10.88
CA ASN A 155 -32.88 20.57 11.42
C ASN A 155 -31.83 20.16 10.36
N LYS A 156 -32.12 20.35 9.07
CA LYS A 156 -31.20 19.93 7.99
C LYS A 156 -31.31 20.81 6.75
N ILE A 157 -30.15 21.05 6.14
CA ILE A 157 -30.05 21.64 4.80
C ILE A 157 -29.58 20.56 3.85
N THR A 158 -30.36 20.29 2.80
CA THR A 158 -30.00 19.32 1.76
C THR A 158 -29.71 20.08 0.45
N LEU A 159 -28.48 19.94 -0.04
CA LEU A 159 -28.00 20.52 -1.28
C LEU A 159 -27.83 19.39 -2.30
N ARG A 160 -28.63 19.39 -3.36
CA ARG A 160 -28.64 18.32 -4.36
C ARG A 160 -28.25 18.84 -5.73
N LYS A 161 -27.30 18.17 -6.38
CA LYS A 161 -26.91 18.40 -7.77
C LYS A 161 -27.00 17.09 -8.56
N ARG A 162 -27.61 17.13 -9.74
CA ARG A 162 -27.78 15.95 -10.62
C ARG A 162 -27.00 16.13 -11.92
N CYS A 163 -26.31 15.07 -12.32
CA CYS A 163 -25.41 15.02 -13.48
C CYS A 163 -25.62 13.70 -14.22
N GLY A 164 -26.68 13.61 -15.03
CA GLY A 164 -27.06 12.36 -15.68
C GLY A 164 -27.28 11.23 -14.67
N ASP A 165 -26.40 10.24 -14.74
CA ASP A 165 -26.34 9.01 -13.93
C ASP A 165 -25.71 9.21 -12.54
N ILE A 166 -25.21 10.42 -12.25
CA ILE A 166 -24.61 10.77 -10.96
C ILE A 166 -25.53 11.73 -10.21
N VAL A 167 -25.84 11.41 -8.96
CA VAL A 167 -26.55 12.28 -8.03
C VAL A 167 -25.66 12.55 -6.84
N VAL A 168 -25.37 13.83 -6.59
CA VAL A 168 -24.63 14.28 -5.41
C VAL A 168 -25.59 14.99 -4.47
N GLU A 169 -25.70 14.48 -3.25
CA GLU A 169 -26.50 15.06 -2.17
C GLU A 169 -25.59 15.40 -1.01
N VAL A 170 -25.60 16.65 -0.56
CA VAL A 170 -24.90 17.10 0.64
C VAL A 170 -25.95 17.43 1.69
N ASN A 171 -26.00 16.64 2.76
CA ASN A 171 -26.86 16.85 3.91
C ASN A 171 -26.05 17.48 5.03
N ILE A 172 -26.44 18.66 5.48
CA ILE A 172 -25.83 19.36 6.60
C ILE A 172 -26.77 19.21 7.78
N SER A 173 -26.31 18.50 8.81
CA SER A 173 -27.04 18.31 10.07
C SER A 173 -26.37 19.09 11.18
N ASN A 174 -27.13 19.85 11.96
CA ASN A 174 -26.64 20.59 13.14
C ASN A 174 -25.46 21.55 12.86
N ASN A 175 -25.29 22.01 11.61
CA ASN A 175 -24.23 22.92 11.13
C ASN A 175 -22.77 22.47 11.32
N THR A 176 -22.50 21.37 12.03
CA THR A 176 -21.12 20.92 12.32
C THR A 176 -20.59 19.90 11.32
N GLU A 177 -21.48 19.09 10.73
CA GLU A 177 -21.10 18.00 9.83
C GLU A 177 -21.90 18.03 8.53
N ALA A 178 -21.19 17.91 7.41
CA ALA A 178 -21.75 17.59 6.11
C ALA A 178 -21.58 16.10 5.82
N GLN A 179 -22.67 15.48 5.44
CA GLN A 179 -22.72 14.14 4.87
C GLN A 179 -22.90 14.29 3.37
N MET A 180 -21.87 13.96 2.59
CA MET A 180 -21.99 13.90 1.14
C MET A 180 -22.29 12.47 0.73
N LYS A 181 -23.44 12.28 0.10
CA LYS A 181 -23.89 11.05 -0.54
C LYS A 181 -23.71 11.20 -2.05
N VAL A 182 -22.94 10.30 -2.64
CA VAL A 182 -22.80 10.19 -4.09
C VAL A 182 -23.44 8.90 -4.53
N SER A 183 -24.47 9.00 -5.37
CA SER A 183 -25.10 7.84 -6.02
C SER A 183 -24.70 7.82 -7.50
N ILE A 184 -24.12 6.72 -7.95
CA ILE A 184 -23.77 6.48 -9.35
C ILE A 184 -24.56 5.26 -9.82
N SER A 185 -25.44 5.46 -10.79
CA SER A 185 -26.10 4.35 -11.49
C SER A 185 -25.11 3.60 -12.38
N TYR A 186 -25.27 2.28 -12.46
CA TYR A 186 -24.48 1.39 -13.33
C TYR A 186 -24.74 1.65 -14.81
#